data_AF-A0A7V8QLE9-F1
#
_entry.id   AF-A0A7V8QLE9-F1
#
_cell.length_a   1.000
_cell.length_b   1.000
_cell.length_c   1.000
_cell.angle_alpha   90.00
_cell.angle_beta   90.00
_cell.angle_gamma   90.00
#
_symmetry.space_group_name_H-M   'P 1'
#
loop_
_entity.id
_entity.type
_entity.pdbx_description
1 polymer ?
#
loop_
_entity_poly.entity_id
_entity_poly.type
_entity_poly.pdbx_seq_one_letter_code
_entity_poly.pdbx_strand_id
1 'polypeptide(L)'
;MNMGNVALLAPVPLAHLTDGAVVCRTVGKVAFGSRAWEVFRELDQLQPEGPVDVLIYASHANADGPAKVAWRAEYIGYVEGRHGAHPEGMMYRPPSTAEHSSDNFGHWAVFWEVKNLRELAPAETIAVRELQNLTGKYYKPSFVPEGPIIVQSPW
;
A
#
# COMPACT_ATOMS: atom_id res chain seq x y z
N MET A 1 0.47 -26.51 -5.70
CA MET A 1 0.94 -25.27 -6.36
C MET A 1 2.04 -24.73 -5.47
N ASN A 2 3.21 -24.42 -6.00
CA ASN A 2 4.23 -23.73 -5.21
C ASN A 2 3.68 -22.31 -4.98
N MET A 3 3.06 -22.07 -3.82
CA MET A 3 2.59 -20.73 -3.47
C MET A 3 3.85 -19.92 -3.16
N GLY A 4 4.40 -19.27 -4.18
CA GLY A 4 5.34 -18.18 -3.94
C GLY A 4 4.70 -17.20 -2.97
N ASN A 5 5.52 -16.60 -2.09
CA ASN A 5 5.04 -15.58 -1.16
C ASN A 5 4.20 -14.54 -1.90
N VAL A 6 3.15 -14.04 -1.26
CA VAL A 6 2.32 -12.97 -1.83
C VAL A 6 2.85 -11.61 -1.40
N ALA A 7 2.51 -10.57 -2.16
CA ALA A 7 2.77 -9.18 -1.82
C ALA A 7 1.52 -8.33 -2.10
N LEU A 8 1.41 -7.19 -1.41
CA LEU A 8 0.39 -6.19 -1.66
C LEU A 8 0.93 -5.14 -2.62
N LEU A 9 0.29 -4.93 -3.76
CA LEU A 9 0.56 -3.79 -4.64
C LEU A 9 -0.50 -2.71 -4.39
N ALA A 10 -0.09 -1.49 -4.04
CA ALA A 10 -1.04 -0.41 -3.74
C ALA A 10 -0.65 0.95 -4.36
N PRO A 11 -1.63 1.72 -4.86
CA PRO A 11 -1.46 3.14 -5.13
C PRO A 11 -1.54 3.97 -3.85
N VAL A 12 -0.61 4.91 -3.66
CA VAL A 12 -0.68 5.92 -2.59
C VAL A 12 -0.25 7.29 -3.14
N PRO A 13 -0.93 8.41 -2.81
CA PRO A 13 -0.45 9.74 -3.16
C PRO A 13 0.96 10.03 -2.63
N LEU A 14 1.81 10.69 -3.44
CA LEU A 14 3.20 10.94 -3.07
C LEU A 14 3.35 11.73 -1.77
N ALA A 15 2.49 12.73 -1.53
CA ALA A 15 2.48 13.50 -0.29
C ALA A 15 2.29 12.59 0.94
N HIS A 16 1.36 11.63 0.86
CA HIS A 16 1.11 10.69 1.95
C HIS A 16 2.28 9.72 2.16
N LEU A 17 3.04 9.38 1.12
CA LEU A 17 4.24 8.54 1.24
C LEU A 17 5.38 9.28 1.93
N THR A 18 5.66 10.51 1.50
CA THR A 18 6.71 11.34 2.08
C THR A 18 6.45 11.61 3.56
N ASP A 19 5.24 12.08 3.88
CA ASP A 19 4.80 12.32 5.25
C ASP A 19 4.71 11.02 6.06
N GLY A 20 4.14 9.99 5.45
CA GLY A 20 3.96 8.69 6.07
C GLY A 20 5.29 8.04 6.44
N ALA A 21 6.35 8.26 5.65
CA ALA A 21 7.68 7.76 5.98
C ALA A 21 8.27 8.47 7.20
N VAL A 22 7.97 9.76 7.42
CA VAL A 22 8.33 10.47 8.65
C VAL A 22 7.58 9.88 9.84
N VAL A 23 6.26 9.66 9.72
CA VAL A 23 5.44 9.02 10.76
C VAL A 23 5.97 7.63 11.08
N CYS A 24 6.18 6.78 10.06
CA CYS A 24 6.66 5.42 10.21
C CYS A 24 8.01 5.35 10.95
N ARG A 25 8.95 6.25 10.63
CA ARG A 25 10.24 6.33 11.35
C ARG A 25 10.09 6.81 12.80
N THR A 26 9.13 7.68 13.08
CA THR A 26 8.99 8.33 14.39
C THR A 26 8.20 7.45 15.37
N VAL A 27 7.12 6.82 14.90
CA VAL A 27 6.15 6.09 15.74
C VAL A 27 6.19 4.57 15.50
N GLY A 28 6.98 4.11 14.53
CA GLY A 28 7.19 2.69 14.21
C GLY A 28 6.23 2.10 13.16
N LYS A 29 5.13 2.80 12.85
CA LYS A 29 4.18 2.41 11.79
C LYS A 29 3.45 3.61 11.19
N VAL A 30 2.86 3.41 10.02
CA VAL A 30 1.95 4.36 9.36
C VAL A 30 0.75 3.60 8.78
N ALA A 31 -0.41 4.25 8.73
CA ALA A 31 -1.66 3.68 8.28
C ALA A 31 -2.28 4.48 7.11
N PHE A 32 -2.61 3.77 6.03
CA PHE A 32 -3.23 4.34 4.84
C PHE A 32 -4.69 3.89 4.71
N GLY A 33 -5.56 4.74 4.18
CA GLY A 33 -7.00 4.43 4.08
C GLY A 33 -7.29 3.60 2.84
N SER A 34 -8.27 2.68 2.93
CA SER A 34 -8.80 1.97 1.75
C SER A 34 -10.28 1.62 1.90
N ARG A 35 -10.96 1.49 0.76
CA ARG A 35 -12.32 0.95 0.66
C ARG A 35 -12.34 -0.56 0.40
N ALA A 36 -11.24 -1.11 -0.10
CA ALA A 36 -11.13 -2.50 -0.53
C ALA A 36 -10.82 -3.43 0.66
N TRP A 37 -11.71 -3.47 1.66
CA TRP A 37 -11.52 -4.27 2.87
C TRP A 37 -11.36 -5.77 2.57
N GLU A 38 -11.98 -6.27 1.49
CA GLU A 38 -11.89 -7.65 1.05
C GLU A 38 -10.46 -8.06 0.71
N VAL A 39 -9.67 -7.14 0.11
CA VAL A 39 -8.28 -7.40 -0.29
C VAL A 39 -7.41 -7.69 0.93
N PHE A 40 -7.58 -6.93 2.01
CA PHE A 40 -6.80 -7.12 3.23
C PHE A 40 -7.22 -8.38 3.98
N ARG A 41 -8.52 -8.67 4.02
CA ARG A 41 -9.01 -9.92 4.58
C ARG A 41 -8.50 -11.15 3.81
N GLU A 42 -8.43 -11.07 2.49
CA GLU A 42 -7.85 -12.13 1.64
C GLU A 42 -6.34 -12.23 1.88
N LEU A 43 -5.64 -11.10 2.01
CA LEU A 43 -4.20 -11.07 2.31
C LEU A 43 -3.87 -11.79 3.62
N ASP A 44 -4.62 -11.51 4.69
CA ASP A 44 -4.46 -12.17 5.99
C ASP A 44 -4.75 -13.68 5.92
N GLN A 45 -5.62 -14.12 5.01
CA GLN A 45 -5.89 -15.56 4.79
C GLN A 45 -4.77 -16.24 4.00
N LEU A 46 -4.20 -15.55 3.01
CA LEU A 46 -3.13 -16.07 2.17
C LEU A 46 -1.78 -16.10 2.90
N GLN A 47 -1.53 -15.13 3.78
CA GLN A 47 -0.32 -15.02 4.59
C GLN A 47 -0.68 -14.80 6.07
N PRO A 48 -1.11 -15.85 6.79
CA PRO A 48 -1.51 -15.74 8.19
C PRO A 48 -0.33 -15.48 9.14
N GLU A 49 0.90 -15.73 8.69
CA GLU A 49 2.12 -15.59 9.50
C GLU A 49 3.18 -14.74 8.78
N GLY A 50 3.78 -13.83 9.55
CA GLY A 50 4.91 -13.01 9.11
C GLY A 50 4.50 -11.75 8.34
N PRO A 51 5.45 -10.82 8.14
CA PRO A 51 5.21 -9.60 7.39
C PRO A 51 4.99 -9.92 5.90
N VAL A 52 4.02 -9.23 5.28
CA VAL A 52 3.82 -9.26 3.83
C VAL A 52 4.50 -8.05 3.20
N ASP A 53 5.23 -8.25 2.11
CA ASP A 53 5.81 -7.13 1.36
C ASP A 53 4.71 -6.25 0.75
N VAL A 54 4.86 -4.94 0.94
CA VAL A 54 4.02 -3.94 0.28
C VAL A 54 4.84 -3.20 -0.75
N LEU A 55 4.38 -3.28 -1.99
CA LEU A 55 4.89 -2.59 -3.16
C LEU A 55 4.01 -1.37 -3.42
N ILE A 56 4.58 -0.18 -3.38
CA ILE A 56 3.80 1.06 -3.51
C ILE A 56 4.32 1.88 -4.68
N TYR A 57 3.38 2.36 -5.51
CA TYR A 57 3.63 3.37 -6.54
C TYR A 57 2.84 4.64 -6.23
N ALA A 58 3.41 5.78 -6.63
CA ALA A 58 2.77 7.07 -6.43
C ALA A 58 1.64 7.28 -7.46
N SER A 59 0.38 7.35 -7.01
CA SER A 59 -0.80 7.40 -7.90
C SER A 59 -1.00 8.73 -8.62
N HIS A 60 -0.44 9.81 -8.09
CA HIS A 60 -0.55 11.18 -8.63
C HIS A 60 0.80 11.82 -8.94
N ALA A 61 1.87 11.01 -9.03
CA ALA A 61 3.13 11.51 -9.57
C ALA A 61 2.97 11.64 -11.09
N ASN A 62 2.71 12.86 -11.56
CA ASN A 62 2.74 13.20 -12.99
C ASN A 62 4.10 12.79 -13.57
N ALA A 63 4.16 11.62 -14.17
CA ALA A 63 5.29 11.19 -14.96
C ALA A 63 4.75 10.45 -16.17
N ASP A 64 5.06 10.96 -17.35
CA ASP A 64 4.84 10.25 -18.61
C ASP A 64 5.47 8.85 -18.51
N GLY A 65 4.66 7.80 -18.56
CA GLY A 65 5.15 6.42 -18.55
C GLY A 65 4.33 5.43 -17.71
N PRO A 66 4.69 4.14 -17.75
CA PRO A 66 4.03 3.10 -16.97
C PRO A 66 4.28 3.30 -15.46
N ALA A 67 3.29 2.92 -14.64
CA ALA A 67 3.42 2.97 -13.18
C ALA A 67 4.63 2.15 -12.70
N LYS A 68 5.39 2.71 -11.75
CA LYS A 68 6.58 2.10 -11.17
C LYS A 68 6.46 2.05 -9.66
N VAL A 69 6.70 0.87 -9.11
CA VAL A 69 6.92 0.68 -7.68
C VAL A 69 8.22 1.37 -7.32
N ALA A 70 8.12 2.39 -6.48
CA ALA A 70 9.25 3.20 -6.01
C ALA A 70 9.31 3.24 -4.47
N TRP A 71 8.39 2.56 -3.80
CA TRP A 71 8.28 2.54 -2.36
C TRP A 71 8.01 1.10 -1.90
N ARG A 72 8.59 0.73 -0.77
CA ARG A 72 8.40 -0.57 -0.12
C ARG A 72 8.09 -0.39 1.35
N ALA A 73 7.25 -1.28 1.88
CA ALA A 73 6.99 -1.40 3.31
C ALA A 73 6.69 -2.86 3.68
N GLU A 74 6.49 -3.12 4.96
CA GLU A 74 6.01 -4.41 5.48
C GLU A 74 4.61 -4.21 6.06
N TYR A 75 3.63 -4.95 5.53
CA TYR A 75 2.28 -5.00 6.05
C TYR A 75 2.23 -5.75 7.37
N ILE A 76 1.53 -5.17 8.34
CA ILE A 76 1.40 -5.72 9.70
C ILE A 76 -0.05 -5.91 10.14
N GLY A 77 -1.01 -5.73 9.22
CA GLY A 77 -2.45 -5.87 9.48
C GLY A 77 -3.24 -4.62 9.11
N TYR A 78 -4.53 -4.65 9.41
CA TYR A 78 -5.42 -3.52 9.22
C TYR A 78 -6.34 -3.32 10.42
N VAL A 79 -6.87 -2.11 10.56
CA VAL A 79 -7.92 -1.78 11.52
C VAL A 79 -9.16 -1.26 10.78
N GLU A 80 -10.34 -1.54 11.32
CA GLU A 80 -11.58 -1.00 10.78
C GLU A 80 -11.69 0.50 11.06
N GLY A 81 -12.16 1.24 10.06
CA GLY A 81 -12.47 2.66 10.21
C GLY A 81 -13.70 2.88 11.08
N ARG A 82 -13.66 3.90 11.94
CA ARG A 82 -14.82 4.38 12.71
C ARG A 82 -15.34 5.66 12.07
N HIS A 83 -16.52 5.60 11.45
CA HIS A 83 -17.10 6.71 10.67
C HIS A 83 -16.16 7.24 9.56
N GLY A 84 -15.38 6.34 8.96
CA GLY A 84 -14.39 6.69 7.94
C GLY A 84 -13.09 7.31 8.47
N ALA A 85 -12.85 7.27 9.78
CA ALA A 85 -11.63 7.74 10.42
C ALA A 85 -10.85 6.58 11.06
N HIS A 86 -9.53 6.74 11.20
CA HIS A 86 -8.71 5.78 11.92
C HIS A 86 -9.11 5.79 13.41
N PRO A 87 -9.25 4.62 14.08
CA PRO A 87 -9.75 4.55 15.45
C PRO A 87 -8.85 5.29 16.46
N GLU A 88 -7.55 5.40 16.17
CA GLU A 88 -6.56 6.15 16.95
C GLU A 88 -6.29 7.57 16.41
N GLY A 89 -7.21 8.12 15.62
CA GLY A 89 -7.10 9.46 15.06
C GLY A 89 -5.89 9.62 14.14
N MET A 90 -5.20 10.76 14.24
CA MET A 90 -4.06 11.08 13.37
C MET A 90 -2.73 10.47 13.81
N MET A 91 -2.70 9.68 14.89
CA MET A 91 -1.44 9.16 15.48
C MET A 91 -0.57 8.39 14.49
N TYR A 92 -1.17 7.60 13.61
CA TYR A 92 -0.47 6.81 12.59
C TYR A 92 -0.79 7.28 11.17
N ARG A 93 -1.46 8.42 11.00
CA ARG A 93 -1.87 8.93 9.70
C ARG A 93 -0.82 9.91 9.18
N PRO A 94 -0.50 9.92 7.87
CA PRO A 94 0.31 10.98 7.28
C PRO A 94 -0.35 12.35 7.54
N PRO A 95 0.37 13.37 8.04
CA PRO A 95 -0.20 14.70 8.25
C PRO A 95 -0.90 15.31 7.04
N SER A 96 -0.42 15.07 5.82
CA SER A 96 -1.09 15.48 4.57
C SER A 96 -2.52 14.98 4.42
N THR A 97 -2.92 13.89 5.08
CA THR A 97 -4.35 13.48 5.04
C THR A 97 -5.24 14.46 5.80
N ALA A 98 -4.71 15.34 6.65
CA ALA A 98 -5.49 16.38 7.33
C ALA A 98 -5.79 17.59 6.43
N GLU A 99 -5.11 17.74 5.29
CA GLU A 99 -5.29 18.88 4.37
C GLU A 99 -6.66 18.85 3.68
N HIS A 100 -7.22 17.65 3.48
CA HIS A 100 -8.54 17.45 2.91
C HIS A 100 -9.40 16.63 3.87
N SER A 101 -10.51 17.20 4.32
CA SER A 101 -11.41 16.53 5.27
C SER A 101 -11.96 15.21 4.75
N SER A 102 -12.08 15.03 3.43
CA SER A 102 -12.48 13.76 2.80
C SER A 102 -11.53 12.59 3.07
N ASP A 103 -10.26 12.87 3.38
CA ASP A 103 -9.26 11.82 3.64
C ASP A 103 -9.31 11.28 5.07
N ASN A 104 -10.12 11.87 5.96
CA ASN A 104 -10.32 11.41 7.33
C ASN A 104 -11.78 11.20 7.73
N PHE A 105 -12.75 11.34 6.81
CA PHE A 105 -14.18 11.20 7.12
C PHE A 105 -14.97 10.44 6.04
N GLY A 106 -15.96 9.66 6.49
CA GLY A 106 -17.03 9.11 5.66
C GLY A 106 -16.72 7.79 4.96
N HIS A 107 -15.67 7.73 4.13
CA HIS A 107 -15.62 6.73 3.07
C HIS A 107 -14.56 5.63 3.21
N TRP A 108 -13.76 5.60 4.27
CA TRP A 108 -12.73 4.56 4.45
C TRP A 108 -13.28 3.38 5.26
N ALA A 109 -13.17 2.18 4.68
CA ALA A 109 -13.60 0.95 5.34
C ALA A 109 -12.53 0.45 6.31
N VAL A 110 -11.28 0.49 5.88
CA VAL A 110 -10.13 0.02 6.65
C VAL A 110 -8.96 0.99 6.56
N PHE A 111 -8.08 0.91 7.56
CA PHE A 111 -6.77 1.51 7.55
C PHE A 111 -5.72 0.42 7.63
N TRP A 112 -4.95 0.26 6.55
CA TRP A 112 -3.93 -0.77 6.46
C TRP A 112 -2.61 -0.21 6.99
N GLU A 113 -2.01 -0.97 7.91
CA GLU A 113 -0.85 -0.55 8.68
C GLU A 113 0.42 -1.17 8.10
N VAL A 114 1.46 -0.36 7.99
CA VAL A 114 2.77 -0.80 7.56
C VAL A 114 3.88 -0.27 8.45
N LYS A 115 4.98 -1.02 8.51
CA LYS A 115 6.26 -0.59 9.07
C LYS A 115 7.34 -0.56 7.99
N ASN A 116 8.51 -0.02 8.32
CA ASN A 116 9.67 0.02 7.42
C ASN A 116 9.37 0.69 6.06
N LEU A 117 8.46 1.65 6.02
CA LEU A 117 8.15 2.41 4.80
C LEU A 117 9.39 3.19 4.34
N ARG A 118 9.87 2.87 3.14
CA ARG A 118 11.03 3.52 2.53
C ARG A 118 10.83 3.70 1.03
N GLU A 119 11.46 4.74 0.51
CA GLU A 119 11.67 4.90 -0.92
C GLU A 119 12.76 3.92 -1.38
N LEU A 120 12.59 3.40 -2.58
CA LEU A 120 13.53 2.50 -3.24
C LEU A 120 14.57 3.33 -4.01
N ALA A 121 15.82 2.88 -4.03
CA ALA A 121 16.80 3.46 -4.94
C ALA A 121 16.36 3.25 -6.40
N PRO A 122 16.76 4.11 -7.35
CA PRO A 122 16.36 3.97 -8.76
C PRO A 122 16.60 2.57 -9.35
N ALA A 123 17.70 1.92 -8.96
CA ALA A 123 18.05 0.56 -9.39
C ALA A 123 17.19 -0.55 -8.75
N GLU A 124 16.48 -0.27 -7.65
CA GLU A 124 15.56 -1.19 -6.99
C GLU A 124 14.10 -1.02 -7.47
N THR A 125 13.79 0.03 -8.25
CA THR A 125 12.43 0.27 -8.72
C THR A 125 11.95 -0.81 -9.69
N ILE A 126 10.67 -1.17 -9.62
CA ILE A 126 10.07 -2.26 -10.42
C ILE A 126 8.92 -1.68 -11.23
N ALA A 127 8.87 -1.93 -12.54
CA ALA A 127 7.71 -1.53 -13.32
C ALA A 127 6.50 -2.43 -12.97
N VAL A 128 5.29 -1.88 -12.83
CA VAL A 128 4.10 -2.69 -12.47
C VAL A 128 3.88 -3.86 -13.44
N ARG A 129 4.21 -3.67 -14.73
CA ARG A 129 4.14 -4.73 -15.76
C ARG A 129 5.07 -5.92 -15.52
N GLU A 130 6.11 -5.76 -14.71
CA GLU A 130 7.08 -6.81 -14.36
C GLU A 130 6.60 -7.65 -13.18
N LEU A 131 5.53 -7.25 -12.51
CA LEU A 131 4.88 -8.03 -11.46
C LEU A 131 3.94 -9.08 -12.08
N GLN A 132 3.74 -10.16 -11.33
CA GLN A 132 2.85 -11.26 -11.70
C GLN A 132 1.63 -11.28 -10.79
N ASN A 133 0.47 -11.58 -11.37
CA ASN A 133 -0.71 -11.90 -10.58
C ASN A 133 -0.57 -13.28 -9.92
N LEU A 134 -1.53 -13.66 -9.06
CA LEU A 134 -1.51 -14.95 -8.34
C LEU A 134 -1.46 -16.19 -9.25
N THR A 135 -1.80 -16.08 -10.53
CA THR A 135 -1.69 -17.17 -11.52
C THR A 135 -0.35 -17.23 -12.25
N GLY A 136 0.61 -16.36 -11.90
CA GLY A 136 1.92 -16.26 -12.56
C GLY A 136 1.91 -15.48 -13.89
N LYS A 137 0.79 -14.81 -14.23
CA LYS A 137 0.71 -14.00 -15.46
C LYS A 137 1.13 -12.57 -15.18
N TYR A 138 1.99 -12.03 -16.04
CA TYR A 138 2.40 -10.63 -16.03
C TYR A 138 1.24 -9.69 -16.41
N TYR A 139 1.28 -8.47 -15.87
CA TYR A 139 0.32 -7.41 -16.23
C TYR A 139 0.64 -6.77 -17.58
N LYS A 140 -0.40 -6.22 -18.24
CA LYS A 140 -0.22 -5.47 -19.49
C LYS A 140 0.58 -4.18 -19.23
N PRO A 141 1.35 -3.66 -20.21
CA PRO A 141 2.11 -2.42 -20.04
C PRO A 141 1.28 -1.19 -19.61
N SER A 142 0.00 -1.16 -20.00
CA SER A 142 -0.94 -0.09 -19.66
C SER A 142 -1.73 -0.33 -18.36
N PHE A 143 -1.48 -1.44 -17.66
CA PHE A 143 -2.20 -1.75 -16.44
C PHE A 143 -1.69 -0.88 -15.30
N VAL A 144 -2.61 -0.13 -14.68
CA VAL A 144 -2.37 0.65 -13.48
C VAL A 144 -3.55 0.35 -12.55
N PRO A 145 -3.34 -0.29 -11.39
CA PRO A 145 -4.42 -0.50 -10.44
C PRO A 145 -4.96 0.85 -9.93
N GLU A 146 -6.26 0.95 -9.66
CA GLU A 146 -6.84 2.12 -8.98
C GLU A 146 -6.90 1.94 -7.46
N GLY A 147 -6.69 0.72 -6.98
CA GLY A 147 -6.70 0.35 -5.57
C GLY A 147 -5.73 -0.80 -5.28
N PRO A 148 -5.65 -1.23 -4.01
CA PRO A 148 -4.76 -2.31 -3.61
C PRO A 148 -5.18 -3.63 -4.27
N ILE A 149 -4.18 -4.42 -4.68
CA ILE A 149 -4.36 -5.78 -5.20
C ILE A 149 -3.28 -6.71 -4.66
N ILE A 150 -3.55 -8.01 -4.64
CA ILE A 150 -2.57 -9.04 -4.26
C ILE A 150 -1.82 -9.51 -5.51
N VAL A 151 -0.49 -9.55 -5.41
CA VAL A 151 0.43 -10.00 -6.46
C VAL A 151 1.33 -11.10 -5.93
N GLN A 152 2.05 -11.79 -6.81
CA GLN A 152 3.18 -12.62 -6.38
C GLN A 152 4.32 -11.72 -5.91
N SER A 153 4.96 -12.10 -4.81
CA SER A 153 6.15 -11.43 -4.30
C SER A 153 7.27 -11.52 -5.35
N PRO A 154 7.94 -10.40 -5.69
CA PRO A 154 9.15 -10.42 -6.50
C PRO A 154 10.39 -10.90 -5.73
N TRP A 155 10.25 -11.21 -4.43
CA TRP A 155 11.31 -11.68 -3.52
C TRP A 155 10.93 -12.95 -2.77
#